data_AF-A0A0B7K0G1-F1
#
_entry.id   AF-A0A0B7K0G1-F1
#
_cell.length_a   1.000
_cell.length_b   1.000
_cell.length_c   1.000
_cell.angle_alpha   90.00
_cell.angle_beta   90.00
_cell.angle_gamma   90.00
#
_symmetry.space_group_name_H-M   'P 1'
#
loop_
_entity.id
_entity.type
_entity.pdbx_description
1 polymer ?
#
loop_
_entity_poly.entity_id
_entity_poly.type
_entity_poly.pdbx_seq_one_letter_code
_entity_poly.pdbx_strand_id
1 'polypeptide(L)'
;MSSTKTAPQTIQGGCLCEGIRYQVNFAPDFDFSKGCSTCQCVQCRKNAGAVIAHLRRIEPENITFTAQKTLKKYYATPGIARGFCSECGSWVYWHPEEDNYLALAIGTVDKEDLLKYGSLLAESNVHFYCAEEILGITDNLPGEKWKYDNEGEGAELIKDNTQFFQVLCSQMSDLMCLLIFLADLALFALILNIDLFKGHFQVLLQVIFNIKAVFLLVLGRPWFHFLHFWLRLFFFLHLATVRVLMVIDRARQLEVHIALVFTFPVSIVGL
;
A
#
# COMPACT_ATOMS: atom_id res chain seq x y z
N MET A 1 -18.68 -3.68 4.87
CA MET A 1 -19.27 -4.72 5.74
C MET A 1 -18.17 -5.22 6.67
N SER A 2 -18.22 -4.87 7.96
CA SER A 2 -17.26 -5.43 8.92
C SER A 2 -17.75 -6.82 9.32
N SER A 3 -17.11 -7.86 8.81
CA SER A 3 -17.33 -9.22 9.33
C SER A 3 -16.64 -9.30 10.69
N THR A 4 -17.41 -9.44 11.77
CA THR A 4 -16.90 -9.83 13.08
C THR A 4 -16.34 -11.24 12.99
N LYS A 5 -15.07 -11.36 12.57
CA LYS A 5 -14.34 -12.63 12.57
C LYS A 5 -14.29 -13.13 14.01
N THR A 6 -14.98 -14.23 14.29
CA THR A 6 -14.88 -14.93 15.57
C THR A 6 -13.42 -15.27 15.83
N ALA A 7 -12.92 -14.94 17.02
CA ALA A 7 -11.55 -15.22 17.42
C ALA A 7 -11.26 -16.74 17.47
N PRO A 8 -9.99 -17.17 17.26
CA PRO A 8 -9.60 -18.55 17.47
C PRO A 8 -9.59 -18.90 18.96
N GLN A 9 -10.13 -20.06 19.32
CA GLN A 9 -9.88 -20.68 20.63
C GLN A 9 -8.54 -21.43 20.65
N THR A 10 -8.08 -21.89 19.49
CA THR A 10 -6.83 -22.63 19.32
C THR A 10 -6.24 -22.33 17.95
N ILE A 11 -4.91 -22.38 17.84
CA ILE A 11 -4.15 -22.39 16.59
C ILE A 11 -3.01 -23.40 16.67
N GLN A 12 -2.54 -23.88 15.51
CA GLN A 12 -1.39 -24.77 15.41
C GLN A 12 -0.23 -24.15 14.62
N GLY A 13 0.94 -24.77 14.76
CA GLY A 13 2.12 -24.37 14.02
C GLY A 13 3.32 -25.27 14.27
N GLY A 14 4.46 -24.92 13.68
CA GLY A 14 5.68 -25.70 13.80
C GLY A 14 6.85 -25.15 12.98
N CYS A 15 7.97 -25.84 13.05
CA CYS A 15 9.11 -25.55 12.18
C CYS A 15 8.92 -26.17 10.78
N LEU A 16 9.71 -25.69 9.81
CA LEU A 16 9.62 -26.12 8.40
C LEU A 16 9.76 -27.63 8.18
N CYS A 17 10.50 -28.35 9.05
CA CYS A 17 10.69 -29.81 8.94
C CYS A 17 9.78 -30.62 9.88
N GLU A 18 8.79 -30.00 10.52
CA GLU A 18 7.83 -30.61 11.45
C GLU A 18 8.43 -31.28 12.70
N GLY A 19 9.76 -31.25 12.89
CA GLY A 19 10.43 -31.74 14.11
C GLY A 19 10.08 -30.94 15.38
N ILE A 20 9.50 -29.76 15.20
CA ILE A 20 8.78 -28.97 16.21
C ILE A 20 7.35 -28.78 15.70
N ARG A 21 6.36 -29.13 16.54
CA ARG A 21 4.94 -28.86 16.36
C ARG A 21 4.37 -28.37 17.68
N TYR A 22 3.47 -27.40 17.64
CA TYR A 22 2.83 -26.85 18.82
C TYR A 22 1.35 -26.54 18.57
N GLN A 23 0.60 -26.42 19.66
CA GLN A 23 -0.75 -25.90 19.71
C GLN A 23 -0.77 -24.77 20.74
N VAL A 24 -1.36 -23.63 20.38
CA VAL A 24 -1.66 -22.53 21.31
C VAL A 24 -3.14 -22.55 21.61
N ASN A 25 -3.52 -22.54 22.88
CA ASN A 25 -4.91 -22.43 23.32
C ASN A 25 -5.10 -21.04 23.93
N PHE A 26 -6.02 -20.26 23.40
CA PHE A 26 -6.27 -18.90 23.88
C PHE A 26 -7.31 -18.91 25.00
N ALA A 27 -7.10 -18.08 26.02
CA ALA A 27 -8.09 -17.84 27.05
C ALA A 27 -9.38 -17.22 26.44
N PRO A 28 -10.58 -17.46 26.99
CA PRO A 28 -11.84 -16.92 26.46
C PRO A 28 -11.89 -15.38 26.38
N ASP A 29 -11.09 -14.71 27.20
CA ASP A 29 -10.93 -13.26 27.34
C ASP A 29 -9.64 -12.71 26.71
N PHE A 30 -8.91 -13.52 25.93
CA PHE A 30 -7.66 -13.10 25.28
C PHE A 30 -7.86 -11.91 24.32
N ASP A 31 -7.18 -10.80 24.60
CA ASP A 31 -7.31 -9.56 23.83
C ASP A 31 -6.54 -9.63 22.51
N PHE A 32 -7.25 -10.03 21.45
CA PHE A 32 -6.65 -10.10 20.10
C PHE A 32 -6.23 -8.74 19.52
N SER A 33 -6.68 -7.61 20.08
CA SER A 33 -6.26 -6.27 19.63
C SER A 33 -4.85 -5.90 20.10
N LYS A 34 -4.29 -6.66 21.05
CA LYS A 34 -2.97 -6.43 21.65
C LYS A 34 -2.04 -7.63 21.46
N GLY A 35 -0.77 -7.42 21.77
CA GLY A 35 0.25 -8.46 21.82
C GLY A 35 0.88 -8.83 20.47
N CYS A 36 0.32 -8.45 19.32
CA CYS A 36 1.08 -8.53 18.06
C CYS A 36 1.96 -7.28 17.90
N SER A 37 3.26 -7.48 17.90
CA SER A 37 4.27 -6.45 17.70
C SER A 37 5.21 -6.84 16.56
N THR A 38 5.87 -5.84 15.99
CA THR A 38 7.01 -6.09 15.10
C THR A 38 8.30 -5.61 15.74
N CYS A 39 9.39 -6.38 15.67
CA CYS A 39 10.69 -5.93 16.14
C CYS A 39 11.69 -5.79 14.98
N GLN A 40 12.38 -4.66 14.94
CA GLN A 40 13.37 -4.35 13.90
C GLN A 40 14.83 -4.50 14.36
N CYS A 41 15.10 -4.87 15.62
CA CYS A 41 16.46 -4.88 16.15
C CYS A 41 17.39 -5.86 15.40
N VAL A 42 18.70 -5.58 15.38
CA VAL A 42 19.70 -6.39 14.65
C VAL A 42 19.62 -7.89 15.00
N GLN A 43 19.35 -8.22 16.27
CA GLN A 43 19.20 -9.62 16.69
C GLN A 43 17.95 -10.27 16.08
N CYS A 44 16.79 -9.59 16.14
CA CYS A 44 15.55 -10.11 15.56
C CYS A 44 15.65 -10.25 14.05
N ARG A 45 16.25 -9.28 13.34
CA ARG A 45 16.49 -9.37 11.89
C ARG A 45 17.34 -10.58 11.52
N LYS A 46 18.48 -10.78 12.21
CA LYS A 46 19.39 -11.91 11.96
C LYS A 46 18.76 -13.26 12.32
N ASN A 47 17.96 -13.32 13.38
CA ASN A 47 17.34 -14.56 13.86
C ASN A 47 16.11 -14.96 13.01
N ALA A 48 15.36 -13.99 12.49
CA ALA A 48 14.24 -14.22 11.57
C ALA A 48 14.67 -14.48 10.12
N GLY A 49 15.86 -13.99 9.72
CA GLY A 49 16.24 -13.90 8.31
C GLY A 49 15.42 -12.85 7.53
N ALA A 50 14.75 -11.93 8.24
CA ALA A 50 13.81 -10.96 7.68
C ALA A 50 14.14 -9.54 8.15
N VAL A 51 13.75 -8.51 7.38
CA VAL A 51 13.96 -7.10 7.77
C VAL A 51 13.12 -6.69 8.99
N ILE A 52 12.01 -7.39 9.23
CA ILE A 52 11.08 -7.19 10.34
C ILE A 52 10.70 -8.56 10.92
N ALA A 53 10.78 -8.72 12.23
CA ALA A 53 10.25 -9.89 12.93
C ALA A 53 8.81 -9.64 13.39
N HIS A 54 7.84 -10.42 12.90
CA HIS A 54 6.46 -10.40 13.42
C HIS A 54 6.31 -11.38 14.58
N LEU A 55 5.94 -10.85 15.75
CA LEU A 55 5.87 -11.56 17.01
C LEU A 55 4.50 -11.41 17.66
N ARG A 56 4.00 -12.49 18.27
CA ARG A 56 2.77 -12.47 19.05
C ARG A 56 3.05 -12.89 20.48
N ARG A 57 2.87 -11.95 21.41
CA ARG A 57 2.84 -12.20 22.85
C ARG A 57 1.69 -13.15 23.17
N ILE A 58 2.03 -14.25 23.82
CA ILE A 58 1.14 -15.24 24.44
C ILE A 58 1.70 -15.62 25.81
N GLU A 59 0.88 -16.14 26.69
CA GLU A 59 1.30 -16.68 27.99
C GLU A 59 2.05 -18.01 27.77
N PRO A 60 3.15 -18.32 28.50
CA PRO A 60 3.90 -19.55 28.29
C PRO A 60 3.08 -20.83 28.60
N GLU A 61 2.08 -20.71 29.48
CA GLU A 61 1.13 -21.78 29.82
C GLU A 61 0.15 -22.11 28.69
N ASN A 62 -0.08 -21.16 27.76
CA ASN A 62 -1.03 -21.31 26.67
C ASN A 62 -0.46 -22.08 25.46
N ILE A 63 0.85 -22.39 25.43
CA ILE A 63 1.51 -23.14 24.34
C ILE A 63 1.94 -24.55 24.78
N THR A 64 1.43 -25.56 24.06
CA THR A 64 1.78 -26.97 24.24
C THR A 64 2.56 -27.48 23.03
N PHE A 65 3.79 -27.95 23.24
CA PHE A 65 4.58 -28.61 22.19
C PHE A 65 4.14 -30.06 22.01
N THR A 66 3.51 -30.37 20.87
CA THR A 66 3.14 -31.73 20.47
C THR A 66 4.31 -32.50 19.85
N ALA A 67 5.30 -31.78 19.30
CA ALA A 67 6.62 -32.31 18.97
C ALA A 67 7.69 -31.24 19.28
N GLN A 68 8.83 -31.65 19.85
CA GLN A 68 9.93 -30.73 20.19
C GLN A 68 11.31 -31.40 20.17
N LYS A 69 11.47 -32.53 19.47
CA LYS A 69 12.74 -33.30 19.47
C LYS A 69 13.93 -32.46 18.98
N THR A 70 13.68 -31.53 18.07
CA THR A 70 14.67 -30.67 17.43
C THR A 70 14.67 -29.25 18.01
N LEU A 71 13.90 -28.98 19.07
CA LEU A 71 13.87 -27.68 19.73
C LEU A 71 15.17 -27.45 20.52
N LYS A 72 15.84 -26.35 20.19
CA LYS A 72 16.99 -25.82 20.94
C LYS A 72 16.70 -24.38 21.37
N LYS A 73 17.32 -23.95 22.46
CA LYS A 73 17.30 -22.57 22.94
C LYS A 73 18.66 -21.91 22.66
N TYR A 74 18.64 -20.69 22.16
CA TYR A 74 19.83 -19.84 22.03
C TYR A 74 19.66 -18.54 22.85
N TYR A 75 20.69 -18.19 23.60
CA TYR A 75 20.71 -17.05 24.52
C TYR A 75 21.69 -16.00 24.00
N ALA A 76 21.21 -15.08 23.17
CA ALA A 76 21.99 -13.90 22.77
C ALA A 76 22.15 -12.89 23.93
N THR A 77 21.19 -12.92 24.85
CA THR A 77 21.18 -12.19 26.13
C THR A 77 20.90 -13.23 27.22
N PRO A 78 21.60 -13.20 28.37
CA PRO A 78 21.27 -14.06 29.52
C PRO A 78 19.79 -13.92 29.92
N GLY A 79 19.16 -15.01 30.36
CA GLY A 79 17.74 -15.04 30.74
C GLY A 79 16.74 -14.94 29.58
N ILE A 80 17.19 -14.65 28.34
CA ILE A 80 16.29 -14.46 27.19
C ILE A 80 16.52 -15.57 26.15
N ALA A 81 15.67 -16.59 26.18
CA ALA A 81 15.69 -17.73 25.28
C ALA A 81 15.14 -17.37 23.89
N ARG A 82 15.79 -17.86 22.83
CA ARG A 82 15.23 -17.96 21.47
C ARG A 82 15.07 -19.42 21.11
N GLY A 83 13.85 -19.90 20.99
CA GLY A 83 13.52 -21.27 20.60
C GLY A 83 13.62 -21.43 19.09
N PHE A 84 14.43 -22.39 18.61
CA PHE A 84 14.63 -22.66 17.18
C PHE A 84 14.79 -24.16 16.90
N CYS A 85 14.61 -24.55 15.64
CA CYS A 85 14.83 -25.92 15.20
C CYS A 85 16.30 -26.18 14.81
N SER A 86 16.92 -27.22 15.38
CA SER A 86 18.28 -27.64 15.04
C SER A 86 18.46 -28.14 13.60
N GLU A 87 17.40 -28.63 12.97
CA GLU A 87 17.48 -29.28 11.64
C GLU A 87 17.21 -28.31 10.49
N CYS A 88 16.17 -27.47 10.60
CA CYS A 88 15.77 -26.54 9.54
C CYS A 88 16.00 -25.05 9.87
N GLY A 89 16.49 -24.73 11.07
CA GLY A 89 16.79 -23.36 11.49
C GLY A 89 15.58 -22.47 11.79
N SER A 90 14.33 -22.93 11.62
CA SER A 90 13.15 -22.10 11.90
C SER A 90 13.16 -21.57 13.34
N TRP A 91 13.11 -20.26 13.50
CA TRP A 91 12.87 -19.59 14.77
C TRP A 91 11.39 -19.65 15.13
N VAL A 92 11.08 -20.20 16.31
CA VAL A 92 9.71 -20.46 16.77
C VAL A 92 9.27 -19.42 17.80
N TYR A 93 10.14 -19.04 18.75
CA TYR A 93 9.78 -18.07 19.78
C TYR A 93 10.97 -17.31 20.36
N TRP A 94 10.66 -16.20 21.02
CA TRP A 94 11.55 -15.46 21.92
C TRP A 94 10.86 -15.34 23.28
N HIS A 95 11.58 -15.55 24.36
CA HIS A 95 10.99 -15.65 25.70
C HIS A 95 12.00 -15.14 26.75
N PRO A 96 11.69 -14.07 27.49
CA PRO A 96 12.37 -13.74 28.74
C PRO A 96 11.89 -14.74 29.79
N GLU A 97 12.79 -15.57 30.32
CA GLU A 97 12.41 -16.71 31.17
C GLU A 97 11.97 -16.30 32.59
N GLU A 98 12.17 -15.03 32.96
CA GLU A 98 11.66 -14.42 34.20
C GLU A 98 10.31 -13.70 34.00
N ASP A 99 9.86 -13.51 32.76
CA ASP A 99 8.60 -12.82 32.43
C ASP A 99 7.47 -13.80 32.12
N ASN A 100 6.24 -13.40 32.45
CA ASN A 100 5.02 -14.18 32.21
C ASN A 100 4.54 -14.18 30.74
N TYR A 101 5.45 -14.03 29.77
CA TYR A 101 5.09 -14.06 28.35
C TYR A 101 6.15 -14.68 27.44
N LEU A 102 5.68 -15.20 26.31
CA LEU A 102 6.45 -15.72 25.21
C LEU A 102 6.00 -15.02 23.92
N ALA A 103 6.96 -14.56 23.13
CA ALA A 103 6.75 -13.93 21.83
C ALA A 103 6.89 -15.01 20.73
N LEU A 104 5.76 -15.51 20.26
CA LEU A 104 5.68 -16.52 19.20
C LEU A 104 5.99 -15.89 17.83
N ALA A 105 6.84 -16.52 17.02
CA ALA A 105 7.09 -16.09 15.65
C ALA A 105 5.89 -16.47 14.76
N ILE A 106 5.11 -15.47 14.34
CA ILE A 106 3.86 -15.68 13.60
C ILE A 106 4.06 -16.45 12.28
N GLY A 107 5.25 -16.36 11.68
CA GLY A 107 5.61 -17.14 10.49
C GLY A 107 5.69 -18.67 10.69
N THR A 108 5.59 -19.16 11.92
CA THR A 108 5.52 -20.61 12.23
C THR A 108 4.10 -21.13 12.46
N VAL A 109 3.07 -20.26 12.45
CA VAL A 109 1.65 -20.65 12.51
C VAL A 109 1.23 -21.30 11.19
N ASP A 110 0.41 -22.34 11.26
CA ASP A 110 -0.06 -23.06 10.08
C ASP A 110 -0.89 -22.16 9.14
N LYS A 111 -0.81 -22.47 7.85
CA LYS A 111 -1.41 -21.67 6.76
C LYS A 111 -2.92 -21.53 6.92
N GLU A 112 -3.60 -22.59 7.37
CA GLU A 112 -5.04 -22.67 7.53
C GLU A 112 -5.54 -21.66 8.58
N ASP A 113 -4.82 -21.56 9.70
CA ASP A 113 -5.10 -20.61 10.77
C ASP A 113 -4.73 -19.18 10.35
N LEU A 114 -3.62 -18.98 9.61
CA LEU A 114 -3.27 -17.67 9.05
C LEU A 114 -4.29 -17.17 8.02
N LEU A 115 -4.84 -18.03 7.15
CA LEU A 115 -5.87 -17.62 6.19
C LEU A 115 -7.18 -17.20 6.89
N LYS A 116 -7.55 -17.91 7.96
CA LYS A 116 -8.79 -17.65 8.70
C LYS A 116 -8.66 -16.47 9.66
N TYR A 117 -7.60 -16.47 10.48
CA TYR A 117 -7.41 -15.58 11.61
C TYR A 117 -6.23 -14.60 11.46
N GLY A 118 -5.51 -14.59 10.34
CA GLY A 118 -4.27 -13.82 10.16
C GLY A 118 -4.37 -12.32 10.51
N SER A 119 -5.49 -11.66 10.24
CA SER A 119 -5.71 -10.28 10.69
C SER A 119 -5.75 -10.15 12.22
N LEU A 120 -6.34 -11.10 12.93
CA LEU A 120 -6.33 -11.11 14.40
C LEU A 120 -4.96 -11.54 14.98
N LEU A 121 -4.19 -12.34 14.25
CA LEU A 121 -2.92 -12.93 14.72
C LEU A 121 -1.67 -12.10 14.41
N ALA A 122 -1.64 -11.46 13.22
CA ALA A 122 -0.44 -10.91 12.59
C ALA A 122 -0.48 -9.40 12.32
N GLU A 123 -1.68 -8.80 12.34
CA GLU A 123 -1.84 -7.35 12.22
C GLU A 123 -1.26 -6.68 13.46
N SER A 124 -0.38 -5.70 13.26
CA SER A 124 0.36 -5.06 14.33
C SER A 124 0.38 -3.56 14.11
N ASN A 125 -0.06 -2.82 15.13
CA ASN A 125 -0.01 -1.37 15.19
C ASN A 125 1.08 -0.90 16.18
N VAL A 126 2.04 -1.76 16.54
CA VAL A 126 3.09 -1.47 17.52
C VAL A 126 4.43 -2.02 17.04
N HIS A 127 5.40 -1.12 16.84
CA HIS A 127 6.69 -1.45 16.25
C HIS A 127 7.83 -1.08 17.21
N PHE A 128 8.71 -2.04 17.51
CA PHE A 128 9.82 -1.90 18.43
C PHE A 128 11.17 -1.82 17.70
N TYR A 129 12.12 -1.15 18.35
CA TYR A 129 13.49 -0.90 17.87
C TYR A 129 13.53 -0.10 16.56
N CYS A 130 12.62 0.87 16.41
CA CYS A 130 12.56 1.74 15.23
C CYS A 130 13.71 2.76 15.17
N ALA A 131 14.56 2.88 16.20
CA ALA A 131 15.87 3.54 16.07
C ALA A 131 16.77 2.89 14.99
N GLU A 132 16.56 1.60 14.75
CA GLU A 132 17.30 0.77 13.80
C GLU A 132 16.50 0.55 12.50
N GLU A 133 15.46 1.36 12.24
CA GLU A 133 14.66 1.27 11.01
C GLU A 133 15.50 1.61 9.76
N ILE A 134 15.21 0.93 8.65
CA ILE A 134 15.96 1.07 7.40
C ILE A 134 15.19 2.04 6.50
N LEU A 135 15.76 3.22 6.28
CA LEU A 135 15.18 4.29 5.45
C LEU A 135 14.78 3.78 4.06
N GLY A 136 13.53 4.02 3.68
CA GLY A 136 12.92 3.55 2.43
C GLY A 136 12.54 2.07 2.39
N ILE A 137 12.65 1.33 3.49
CA ILE A 137 12.33 -0.13 3.56
C ILE A 137 11.40 -0.44 4.73
N THR A 138 11.70 0.02 5.95
CA THR A 138 10.96 -0.34 7.18
C THR A 138 10.60 0.85 8.07
N ASP A 139 10.87 2.06 7.59
CA ASP A 139 10.54 3.36 8.17
C ASP A 139 9.04 3.71 8.05
N ASN A 140 8.35 3.17 7.04
CA ASN A 140 6.97 3.54 6.69
C ASN A 140 5.91 2.59 7.30
N LEU A 141 6.14 2.06 8.50
CA LEU A 141 5.19 1.17 9.18
C LEU A 141 4.01 1.93 9.83
N PRO A 142 2.76 1.47 9.64
CA PRO A 142 1.58 2.13 10.21
C PRO A 142 1.31 1.68 11.65
N GLY A 143 1.53 2.58 12.60
CA GLY A 143 1.19 2.36 14.01
C GLY A 143 2.05 3.20 14.95
N GLU A 144 2.06 2.80 16.22
CA GLU A 144 2.99 3.33 17.22
C GLU A 144 4.40 2.81 16.97
N LYS A 145 5.32 3.70 16.60
CA LYS A 145 6.74 3.38 16.45
C LYS A 145 7.48 3.75 17.74
N TRP A 146 8.05 2.75 18.41
CA TRP A 146 8.88 2.92 19.59
C TRP A 146 10.36 2.80 19.20
N LYS A 147 11.18 3.70 19.74
CA LYS A 147 12.62 3.78 19.46
C LYS A 147 13.35 2.50 19.84
N TYR A 148 12.97 1.92 20.98
CA TYR A 148 13.39 0.62 21.51
C TYR A 148 12.12 -0.21 21.81
N ASP A 149 11.95 -0.71 23.02
CA ASP A 149 10.70 -1.26 23.54
C ASP A 149 9.75 -0.16 24.09
N ASN A 150 8.56 -0.58 24.51
CA ASN A 150 7.54 0.26 25.16
C ASN A 150 7.45 0.02 26.68
N GLU A 151 8.43 -0.66 27.26
CA GLU A 151 8.45 -1.11 28.67
C GLU A 151 9.69 -0.51 29.37
N GLY A 152 9.54 0.02 30.58
CA GLY A 152 10.65 0.52 31.42
C GLY A 152 11.10 1.98 31.21
N GLU A 153 12.15 2.38 31.96
CA GLU A 153 12.76 3.71 31.92
C GLU A 153 13.61 3.90 30.64
N GLY A 154 12.93 4.21 29.54
CA GLY A 154 13.57 4.35 28.22
C GLY A 154 12.61 4.28 27.03
N ALA A 155 11.34 3.95 27.28
CA ALA A 155 10.27 3.88 26.28
C ALA A 155 10.01 5.25 25.60
N GLU A 156 10.66 5.48 24.46
CA GLU A 156 10.58 6.72 23.67
C GLU A 156 9.74 6.46 22.41
N LEU A 157 8.50 6.99 22.40
CA LEU A 157 7.61 6.95 21.23
C LEU A 157 8.08 7.95 20.16
N ILE A 158 8.36 7.45 18.96
CA ILE A 158 8.68 8.25 17.78
C ILE A 158 7.39 8.94 17.30
N LYS A 159 7.31 10.25 17.53
CA LYS A 159 6.20 11.09 17.04
C LYS A 159 6.36 11.34 15.54
N ASP A 160 5.88 10.38 14.75
CA ASP A 160 6.04 10.41 13.30
C ASP A 160 5.04 11.37 12.63
N ASN A 161 5.45 12.63 12.50
CA ASN A 161 4.69 13.64 11.74
C ASN A 161 4.62 13.33 10.23
N THR A 162 5.37 12.34 9.73
CA THR A 162 5.49 12.02 8.29
C THR A 162 4.31 11.22 7.78
N GLN A 163 3.63 10.42 8.62
CA GLN A 163 2.37 9.76 8.25
C GLN A 163 1.29 10.77 7.84
N PHE A 164 1.18 11.89 8.58
CA PHE A 164 0.24 12.96 8.23
C PHE A 164 0.53 13.52 6.83
N PHE A 165 1.82 13.77 6.52
CA PHE A 165 2.24 14.20 5.19
C PHE A 165 2.04 13.14 4.11
N GLN A 166 2.25 11.85 4.37
CA GLN A 166 2.02 10.78 3.39
C GLN A 166 0.54 10.56 3.07
N VAL A 167 -0.33 10.60 4.09
CA VAL A 167 -1.79 10.54 3.89
C VAL A 167 -2.30 11.79 3.16
N LEU A 168 -1.76 12.98 3.47
CA LEU A 168 -2.01 14.18 2.67
C LEU A 168 -1.50 14.04 1.23
N CYS A 169 -0.33 13.43 1.01
CA CYS A 169 0.26 13.30 -0.33
C CYS A 169 -0.53 12.29 -1.19
N SER A 170 -1.01 11.18 -0.62
CA SER A 170 -1.89 10.23 -1.33
C SER A 170 -3.24 10.86 -1.65
N GLN A 171 -3.90 11.51 -0.69
CA GLN A 171 -5.16 12.24 -0.91
C GLN A 171 -5.00 13.40 -1.90
N MET A 172 -3.87 14.11 -1.89
CA MET A 172 -3.53 15.12 -2.90
C MET A 172 -3.31 14.49 -4.27
N SER A 173 -2.75 13.28 -4.37
CA SER A 173 -2.59 12.58 -5.65
C SER A 173 -3.94 12.19 -6.26
N ASP A 174 -4.90 11.73 -5.44
CA ASP A 174 -6.27 11.43 -5.89
C ASP A 174 -7.02 12.71 -6.33
N LEU A 175 -6.90 13.79 -5.55
CA LEU A 175 -7.47 15.09 -5.90
C LEU A 175 -6.85 15.65 -7.20
N MET A 176 -5.54 15.46 -7.40
CA MET A 176 -4.85 15.89 -8.61
C MET A 176 -5.24 15.06 -9.83
N CYS A 177 -5.43 13.74 -9.68
CA CYS A 177 -6.00 12.87 -10.71
C CYS A 177 -7.42 13.30 -11.09
N LEU A 178 -8.27 13.64 -10.10
CA LEU A 178 -9.61 14.17 -10.33
C LEU A 178 -9.58 15.51 -11.07
N LEU A 179 -8.69 16.43 -10.70
CA LEU A 179 -8.54 17.73 -11.37
C LEU A 179 -8.03 17.59 -12.82
N ILE A 180 -7.13 16.65 -13.10
CA ILE A 180 -6.68 16.33 -14.47
C ILE A 180 -7.85 15.76 -15.28
N PHE A 181 -8.58 14.78 -14.73
CA PHE A 181 -9.75 14.18 -15.40
C PHE A 181 -10.85 15.20 -15.70
N LEU A 182 -11.12 16.14 -14.78
CA LEU A 182 -12.06 17.25 -15.00
C LEU A 182 -11.57 18.25 -16.05
N ALA A 183 -10.26 18.52 -16.12
CA ALA A 183 -9.68 19.37 -17.16
C ALA A 183 -9.76 18.71 -18.55
N ASP A 184 -9.51 17.41 -18.65
CA ASP A 184 -9.67 16.65 -19.90
C ASP A 184 -11.14 16.57 -20.34
N LEU A 185 -12.08 16.38 -19.41
CA LEU A 185 -13.53 16.48 -19.67
C LEU A 185 -13.94 17.86 -20.19
N ALA A 186 -13.44 18.94 -19.58
CA ALA A 186 -13.71 20.31 -20.02
C ALA A 186 -13.14 20.57 -21.42
N LEU A 187 -11.94 20.07 -21.73
CA LEU A 187 -11.33 20.15 -23.06
C LEU A 187 -12.13 19.34 -24.10
N PHE A 188 -12.63 18.16 -23.73
CA PHE A 188 -13.46 17.33 -24.60
C PHE A 188 -14.82 17.99 -24.89
N ALA A 189 -15.47 18.59 -23.89
CA ALA A 189 -16.69 19.38 -24.07
C ALA A 189 -16.48 20.62 -24.95
N LEU A 190 -15.29 21.23 -24.88
CA LEU A 190 -14.88 22.34 -25.76
C LEU A 190 -14.73 21.88 -27.23
N ILE A 191 -14.10 20.71 -27.46
CA ILE A 191 -13.96 20.10 -28.80
C ILE A 191 -15.32 19.75 -29.40
N LEU A 192 -16.28 19.31 -28.58
CA LEU A 192 -17.66 19.06 -29.00
C LEU A 192 -18.52 20.33 -29.10
N ASN A 193 -17.95 21.52 -28.91
CA ASN A 193 -18.59 22.83 -28.98
C ASN A 193 -19.89 22.93 -28.12
N ILE A 194 -19.86 22.37 -26.91
CA ILE A 194 -20.93 22.53 -25.93
C ILE A 194 -20.79 23.93 -25.31
N ASP A 195 -21.74 24.83 -25.59
CA ASP A 195 -21.64 26.27 -25.27
C ASP A 195 -21.54 26.64 -23.77
N LEU A 196 -21.67 25.69 -22.85
CA LEU A 196 -21.78 25.95 -21.40
C LEU A 196 -20.54 26.57 -20.73
N PHE A 197 -19.33 26.47 -21.30
CA PHE A 197 -18.08 26.72 -20.57
C PHE A 197 -17.20 27.89 -21.07
N LYS A 198 -17.64 28.64 -22.08
CA LYS A 198 -16.82 29.69 -22.73
C LYS A 198 -16.38 30.85 -21.79
N GLY A 199 -17.08 31.09 -20.68
CA GLY A 199 -16.79 32.20 -19.75
C GLY A 199 -15.76 31.93 -18.65
N HIS A 200 -15.57 30.68 -18.20
CA HIS A 200 -14.79 30.36 -16.99
C HIS A 200 -13.36 29.87 -17.28
N PHE A 201 -12.99 29.80 -18.56
CA PHE A 201 -11.79 29.12 -19.06
C PHE A 201 -10.46 29.72 -18.59
N GLN A 202 -10.34 31.06 -18.56
CA GLN A 202 -9.09 31.72 -18.11
C GLN A 202 -8.77 31.46 -16.64
N VAL A 203 -9.79 31.40 -15.77
CA VAL A 203 -9.60 31.13 -14.34
C VAL A 203 -9.10 29.71 -14.13
N LEU A 204 -9.68 28.73 -14.84
CA LEU A 204 -9.25 27.33 -14.76
C LEU A 204 -7.81 27.14 -15.25
N LEU A 205 -7.45 27.76 -16.37
CA LEU A 205 -6.07 27.75 -16.90
C LEU A 205 -5.07 28.37 -15.92
N GLN A 206 -5.39 29.52 -15.31
CA GLN A 206 -4.52 30.18 -14.36
C GLN A 206 -4.29 29.34 -13.10
N VAL A 207 -5.32 28.68 -12.60
CA VAL A 207 -5.22 27.74 -11.46
C VAL A 207 -4.33 26.55 -11.81
N ILE A 208 -4.51 25.94 -13.00
CA ILE A 208 -3.67 24.81 -13.46
C ILE A 208 -2.20 25.21 -13.60
N PHE A 209 -1.91 26.39 -14.15
CA PHE A 209 -0.54 26.90 -14.29
C PHE A 209 0.13 27.19 -12.94
N ASN A 210 -0.60 27.83 -12.01
CA ASN A 210 -0.08 28.12 -10.68
C ASN A 210 0.21 26.82 -9.87
N ILE A 211 -0.66 25.81 -9.96
CA ILE A 211 -0.44 24.51 -9.32
C ILE A 211 0.82 23.82 -9.90
N LYS A 212 1.00 23.83 -11.22
CA LYS A 212 2.21 23.28 -11.88
C LYS A 212 3.50 23.95 -11.41
N ALA A 213 3.49 25.27 -11.25
CA ALA A 213 4.66 26.05 -10.83
C ALA A 213 5.09 25.71 -9.39
N VAL A 214 4.11 25.59 -8.48
CA VAL A 214 4.37 25.17 -7.08
C VAL A 214 4.88 23.72 -7.03
N PHE A 215 4.31 22.80 -7.82
CA PHE A 215 4.72 21.39 -7.81
C PHE A 215 6.16 21.16 -8.29
N LEU A 216 6.60 21.90 -9.33
CA LEU A 216 7.97 21.82 -9.86
C LEU A 216 9.04 22.30 -8.88
N LEU A 217 8.68 23.14 -7.91
CA LEU A 217 9.59 23.67 -6.89
C LEU A 217 9.69 22.78 -5.64
N VAL A 218 8.68 21.93 -5.37
CA VAL A 218 8.55 21.22 -4.08
C VAL A 218 8.88 19.72 -4.17
N LEU A 219 8.55 19.02 -5.26
CA LEU A 219 8.63 17.54 -5.31
C LEU A 219 9.53 17.03 -6.44
N GLY A 220 10.76 16.69 -6.08
CA GLY A 220 11.81 16.30 -7.02
C GLY A 220 11.70 14.88 -7.59
N ARG A 221 11.48 14.81 -8.92
CA ARG A 221 12.01 13.84 -9.92
C ARG A 221 11.34 12.50 -10.30
N PRO A 222 10.79 11.61 -9.45
CA PRO A 222 10.50 10.21 -9.88
C PRO A 222 9.41 10.09 -10.95
N TRP A 223 8.56 11.11 -11.08
CA TRP A 223 7.40 11.15 -11.98
C TRP A 223 7.70 11.15 -13.49
N PHE A 224 8.98 11.18 -13.90
CA PHE A 224 9.36 11.28 -15.32
C PHE A 224 8.76 10.17 -16.21
N HIS A 225 8.69 8.93 -15.72
CA HIS A 225 8.08 7.82 -16.49
C HIS A 225 6.55 7.93 -16.59
N PHE A 226 5.88 8.36 -15.53
CA PHE A 226 4.42 8.49 -15.53
C PHE A 226 3.98 9.65 -16.43
N LEU A 227 4.65 10.80 -16.34
CA LEU A 227 4.42 11.94 -17.21
C LEU A 227 4.66 11.60 -18.70
N HIS A 228 5.71 10.85 -19.00
CA HIS A 228 6.02 10.43 -20.38
C HIS A 228 4.99 9.45 -20.96
N PHE A 229 4.39 8.57 -20.15
CA PHE A 229 3.28 7.72 -20.58
C PHE A 229 2.04 8.53 -20.96
N TRP A 230 1.62 9.45 -20.08
CA TRP A 230 0.44 10.29 -20.34
C TRP A 230 0.65 11.28 -21.49
N LEU A 231 1.85 11.86 -21.65
CA LEU A 231 2.18 12.68 -22.81
C LEU A 231 2.09 11.90 -24.13
N ARG A 232 2.52 10.62 -24.15
CA ARG A 232 2.37 9.75 -25.33
C ARG A 232 0.91 9.43 -25.63
N LEU A 233 0.11 9.13 -24.61
CA LEU A 233 -1.33 8.85 -24.76
C LEU A 233 -2.08 10.08 -25.28
N PHE A 234 -1.80 11.26 -24.71
CA PHE A 234 -2.34 12.55 -25.17
C PHE A 234 -1.98 12.81 -26.63
N PHE A 235 -0.71 12.64 -27.02
CA PHE A 235 -0.27 12.85 -28.41
C PHE A 235 -0.94 11.86 -29.38
N PHE A 236 -1.15 10.61 -28.97
CA PHE A 236 -1.80 9.58 -29.77
C PHE A 236 -3.30 9.88 -29.98
N LEU A 237 -4.00 10.28 -28.92
CA LEU A 237 -5.39 10.72 -28.97
C LEU A 237 -5.53 11.98 -29.85
N HIS A 238 -4.64 12.97 -29.69
CA HIS A 238 -4.68 14.20 -30.47
C HIS A 238 -4.45 13.93 -31.98
N LEU A 239 -3.50 13.06 -32.33
CA LEU A 239 -3.30 12.61 -33.72
C LEU A 239 -4.51 11.84 -34.28
N ALA A 240 -5.21 11.05 -33.44
CA ALA A 240 -6.44 10.38 -33.83
C ALA A 240 -7.57 11.40 -34.10
N THR A 241 -7.76 12.39 -33.22
CA THR A 241 -8.73 13.48 -33.42
C THR A 241 -8.44 14.28 -34.68
N VAL A 242 -7.18 14.66 -34.93
CA VAL A 242 -6.79 15.39 -36.15
C VAL A 242 -7.04 14.56 -37.42
N ARG A 243 -6.81 13.24 -37.39
CA ARG A 243 -7.17 12.35 -38.52
C ARG A 243 -8.69 12.30 -38.75
N VAL A 244 -9.49 12.20 -37.69
CA VAL A 244 -10.96 12.21 -37.81
C VAL A 244 -11.45 13.54 -38.37
N LEU A 245 -10.91 14.67 -37.89
CA LEU A 245 -11.24 16.00 -38.41
C LEU A 245 -10.83 16.18 -39.88
N MET A 246 -9.67 15.67 -40.32
CA MET A 246 -9.28 15.68 -41.73
C MET A 246 -10.20 14.80 -42.61
N VAL A 247 -10.72 13.68 -42.09
CA VAL A 247 -11.70 12.86 -42.82
C VAL A 247 -13.05 13.59 -42.93
N ILE A 248 -13.50 14.26 -41.88
CA ILE A 248 -14.73 15.06 -41.86
C ILE A 248 -14.61 16.25 -42.82
N ASP A 249 -13.50 16.99 -42.80
CA ASP A 249 -13.29 18.12 -43.72
C ASP A 249 -13.22 17.66 -45.18
N ARG A 250 -12.55 16.54 -45.46
CA ARG A 250 -12.50 15.95 -46.80
C ARG A 250 -13.87 15.46 -47.28
N ALA A 251 -14.70 14.90 -46.40
CA ALA A 251 -16.09 14.55 -46.71
C ALA A 251 -16.92 15.80 -47.03
N ARG A 252 -16.75 16.87 -46.24
CA ARG A 252 -17.44 18.16 -46.43
C ARG A 252 -17.03 18.85 -47.74
N GLN A 253 -15.76 18.78 -48.14
CA GLN A 253 -15.29 19.28 -49.43
C GLN A 253 -15.85 18.46 -50.62
N LEU A 254 -16.05 17.15 -50.45
CA LEU A 254 -16.70 16.29 -51.45
C LEU A 254 -18.19 16.64 -51.63
N GLU A 255 -18.93 16.88 -50.55
CA GLU A 255 -20.33 17.34 -50.60
C GLU A 255 -20.45 18.70 -51.32
N VAL A 256 -19.55 19.65 -51.02
CA VAL A 256 -19.51 20.97 -51.69
C VAL A 256 -19.19 20.83 -53.19
N HIS A 257 -18.29 19.92 -53.58
CA HIS A 257 -18.02 19.64 -54.99
C HIS A 257 -19.22 19.03 -55.72
N ILE A 258 -19.99 18.15 -55.07
CA ILE A 258 -21.22 17.60 -55.65
C ILE A 258 -22.25 18.71 -55.86
N ALA A 259 -22.44 19.61 -54.88
CA ALA A 259 -23.38 20.73 -54.99
C ALA A 259 -23.05 21.71 -56.13
N LEU A 260 -21.76 21.96 -56.41
CA LEU A 260 -21.31 22.85 -57.48
C LEU A 260 -21.47 22.26 -58.90
N VAL A 261 -21.49 20.94 -59.06
CA VAL A 261 -21.69 20.29 -60.38
C VAL A 261 -23.14 20.38 -60.85
N PHE A 262 -24.12 20.55 -59.95
CA PHE A 262 -25.55 20.59 -60.28
C PHE A 262 -26.12 21.99 -60.56
N THR A 263 -25.31 23.05 -60.65
CA THR A 263 -25.79 24.44 -60.76
C THR A 263 -25.25 25.22 -61.98
N PHE A 264 -25.58 24.76 -63.19
CA PHE A 264 -25.55 25.58 -64.42
C PHE A 264 -26.85 25.40 -65.26
N PRO A 265 -27.26 26.40 -66.06
CA PRO A 265 -28.69 26.71 -66.22
C PRO A 265 -29.37 26.11 -67.46
N VAL A 266 -30.69 25.90 -67.35
CA VAL A 266 -31.60 25.78 -68.50
C VAL A 266 -32.36 27.09 -68.63
N SER A 267 -32.08 27.84 -69.70
CA SER A 267 -32.72 29.11 -70.01
C SER A 267 -34.16 28.93 -70.50
N ILE A 268 -35.07 29.79 -70.06
CA ILE A 268 -36.45 29.84 -70.53
C ILE A 268 -36.55 30.69 -71.79
N VAL A 269 -37.11 30.09 -72.85
CA VAL A 269 -37.75 30.74 -74.00
C VAL A 269 -39.02 29.91 -74.24
N GLY A 270 -40.23 30.45 -74.38
CA GLY A 270 -40.64 31.83 -74.52
C GLY A 270 -41.73 31.92 -75.58
N LEU A 271 -43.00 31.75 -75.17
CA LEU A 271 -44.26 32.11 -75.85
C LEU A 271 -45.44 31.86 -74.91
#